data_AF-A0A2V3HMU8-F1
#
_entry.id   AF-A0A2V3HMU8-F1
#
_cell.length_a   1.000
_cell.length_b   1.000
_cell.length_c   1.000
_cell.angle_alpha   90.00
_cell.angle_beta   90.00
_cell.angle_gamma   90.00
#
_symmetry.space_group_name_H-M   'P 1'
#
loop_
_entity.id
_entity.type
_entity.pdbx_description
1 polymer ?
#
loop_
_entity_poly.entity_id
_entity_poly.type
_entity_poly.pdbx_seq_one_letter_code
_entity_poly.pdbx_strand_id
1 'polypeptide(L)' 'MPYEEYQSNKVHIGTQTKSQDMQQFIHEVAADGTGLHLIDIEQTDERLQLAANFLGM' A
#
# COMPACT_ATOMS: atom_id res chain seq x y z
N MET A 1 5.62 -11.56 4.43
CA MET A 1 6.75 -11.34 3.50
C MET A 1 7.74 -10.40 4.17
N PRO A 2 9.04 -10.43 3.86
CA PRO A 2 9.97 -9.41 4.34
C PRO A 2 9.60 -8.02 3.78
N TYR A 3 9.64 -6.97 4.60
CA TYR A 3 9.32 -5.60 4.17
C TYR A 3 10.16 -5.12 2.97
N GLU A 4 11.42 -5.55 2.92
CA GLU A 4 12.36 -5.22 1.83
C GLU A 4 11.88 -5.72 0.47
N GLU A 5 11.16 -6.84 0.42
CA GLU A 5 10.61 -7.39 -0.82
C GLU A 5 9.48 -6.51 -1.37
N TYR A 6 8.64 -5.95 -0.49
CA TYR A 6 7.63 -4.97 -0.89
C TYR A 6 8.28 -3.69 -1.46
N GLN A 7 9.38 -3.24 -0.85
CA GLN A 7 10.12 -2.08 -1.33
C GLN A 7 10.76 -2.32 -2.70
N SER A 8 11.41 -3.47 -2.92
CA SER A 8 12.07 -3.76 -4.20
C SER A 8 11.07 -3.88 -5.35
N ASN A 9 9.88 -4.40 -5.07
CA ASN A 9 8.81 -4.57 -6.04
C ASN A 9 7.93 -3.31 -6.22
N LYS A 10 8.25 -2.20 -5.53
CA LYS A 10 7.58 -0.90 -5.67
C LYS A 10 6.08 -0.92 -5.38
N VAL A 11 5.60 -1.82 -4.52
CA VAL A 11 4.15 -1.93 -4.22
C VAL A 11 3.60 -0.74 -3.44
N HIS A 12 4.45 0.04 -2.77
CA HIS A 12 4.08 1.27 -2.09
C HIS A 12 3.80 2.43 -3.06
N ILE A 13 4.18 2.33 -4.34
CA ILE A 13 3.97 3.41 -5.30
C ILE A 13 2.52 3.35 -5.80
N GLY A 14 1.71 4.30 -5.36
CA GLY A 14 0.33 4.47 -5.80
C GLY A 14 0.21 5.32 -7.07
N THR A 15 -0.86 6.10 -7.16
CA THR A 15 -1.13 6.98 -8.30
C THR A 15 -1.29 8.43 -7.84
N GLN A 16 -1.42 9.37 -8.79
CA GLN A 16 -1.69 10.78 -8.47
C GLN A 16 -3.16 11.00 -8.02
N THR A 17 -4.06 10.08 -8.37
CA THR A 17 -5.46 10.16 -7.98
C THR A 17 -5.70 9.33 -6.72
N LYS A 18 -6.55 9.84 -5.83
CA LYS A 18 -7.04 9.10 -4.66
C LYS A 18 -8.56 9.08 -4.59
N SER A 19 -9.11 7.96 -4.14
CA SER A 19 -10.51 7.89 -3.70
C SER A 19 -10.62 8.16 -2.21
N GLN A 20 -11.83 8.42 -1.72
CA GLN A 20 -12.08 8.61 -0.30
C GLN A 20 -11.78 7.34 0.51
N ASP A 21 -12.17 6.18 0.01
CA ASP A 21 -12.01 4.90 0.71
C ASP A 21 -10.53 4.53 0.94
N MET A 22 -9.67 4.96 0.01
CA MET A 22 -8.23 4.69 0.08
C MET A 22 -7.47 5.60 1.04
N GLN A 23 -8.10 6.64 1.61
CA GLN A 23 -7.40 7.61 2.46
C GLN A 23 -6.70 6.98 3.66
N GLN A 24 -7.28 5.94 4.25
CA GLN A 24 -6.69 5.24 5.41
C GLN A 24 -5.42 4.45 5.07
N PHE A 25 -5.27 4.05 3.79
CA PHE A 25 -4.14 3.24 3.30
C PHE A 25 -3.05 4.09 2.62
N ILE A 26 -3.20 5.41 2.57
CA ILE A 26 -2.21 6.32 1.98
C ILE A 26 -1.38 6.92 3.13
N HIS A 27 -0.07 6.71 3.08
CA HIS A 27 0.87 7.25 4.06
C HIS A 27 1.13 8.74 3.80
N GLU A 28 1.61 9.07 2.60
CA GLU A 28 1.97 10.44 2.22
C GLU A 28 1.98 10.64 0.70
N VAL A 29 2.41 11.82 0.25
CA VAL A 29 2.71 12.10 -1.17
C VAL A 29 4.22 11.98 -1.37
N ALA A 30 4.65 11.30 -2.42
CA ALA A 30 6.05 11.11 -2.76
C ALA A 30 6.80 12.45 -2.85
N ALA A 31 7.93 12.54 -2.15
CA ALA A 31 8.72 13.76 -2.04
C ALA A 31 9.49 14.13 -3.32
N ASP A 32 9.53 13.24 -4.31
CA ASP A 32 10.24 13.42 -5.58
C ASP A 32 9.51 14.34 -6.58
N GLY A 33 8.39 14.92 -6.20
CA GLY A 33 7.63 15.86 -7.02
C GLY A 33 6.78 15.20 -8.11
N THR A 34 6.69 13.87 -8.14
CA THR A 34 5.81 13.14 -9.06
C THR A 34 4.32 13.28 -8.73
N GLY A 35 4.00 13.68 -7.49
CA GLY A 35 2.63 13.78 -6.99
C GLY A 35 1.98 12.42 -6.72
N LEU A 36 2.74 11.33 -6.74
CA LEU A 36 2.22 9.99 -6.47
C LEU A 36 1.93 9.82 -4.98
N HIS A 37 0.81 9.18 -4.66
CA HIS A 37 0.51 8.76 -3.30
C HIS A 37 1.31 7.52 -2.93
N LEU A 38 1.90 7.51 -1.74
CA LEU A 38 2.56 6.35 -1.18
C LEU A 38 1.58 5.53 -0.34
N ILE A 39 1.51 4.23 -0.61
CA ILE A 39 0.66 3.27 0.09
C ILE A 39 1.36 2.81 1.36
N ASP A 40 0.62 2.76 2.45
CA ASP A 40 1.06 2.17 3.72
C ASP A 40 1.13 0.65 3.59
N ILE A 41 2.35 0.11 3.49
CA ILE A 41 2.58 -1.33 3.30
C ILE A 41 2.16 -2.13 4.54
N GLU A 42 2.35 -1.59 5.75
CA GLU A 42 2.04 -2.32 6.98
C GLU A 42 0.53 -2.55 7.08
N GLN A 43 -0.25 -1.48 6.92
CA GLN A 43 -1.70 -1.57 6.93
C GLN A 43 -2.24 -2.43 5.77
N THR A 44 -1.59 -2.39 4.61
CA THR A 44 -2.00 -3.20 3.45
C THR A 44 -1.69 -4.68 3.64
N ASP A 45 -0.54 -5.04 4.24
CA ASP A 45 -0.16 -6.42 4.52
C ASP A 45 -1.12 -7.08 5.50
N GLU A 46 -1.55 -6.36 6.55
CA GLU A 46 -2.57 -6.85 7.49
C GLU A 46 -3.90 -7.22 6.78
N ARG A 47 -4.32 -6.40 5.82
CA ARG A 47 -5.54 -6.68 5.03
C ARG A 47 -5.35 -7.88 4.11
N LEU A 48 -4.18 -8.04 3.51
CA LEU A 48 -3.86 -9.20 2.68
C LEU A 48 -3.87 -10.49 3.50
N GLN A 49 -3.32 -10.47 4.72
CA GLN A 49 -3.37 -11.62 5.64
C GLN A 49 -4.82 -11.96 6.02
N LEU A 50 -5.66 -10.96 6.32
CA LEU A 50 -7.07 -11.17 6.59
C LEU A 50 -7.81 -11.79 5.41
N ALA A 51 -7.57 -11.30 4.19
CA ALA A 51 -8.18 -11.83 2.97
C ALA A 51 -7.71 -13.26 2.69
N ALA A 52 -6.41 -13.55 2.86
CA ALA A 52 -5.86 -14.90 2.71
C ALA A 52 -6.51 -15.89 3.70
N ASN A 53 -6.66 -15.51 4.96
CA ASN A 53 -7.32 -16.32 5.98
C ASN A 53 -8.81 -16.54 5.68
N PHE A 54 -9.49 -15.53 5.11
CA PHE A 54 -10.88 -15.66 4.70
C PHE A 54 -11.06 -16.62 3.51
N LEU A 55 -10.14 -16.58 2.54
CA LEU A 55 -10.19 -17.39 1.32
C LEU A 55 -9.67 -18.82 1.52
N GLY A 56 -8.69 -19.01 2.40
CA GLY A 56 -7.99 -20.27 2.62
C GLY A 56 -8.65 -21.22 3.63
N MET A 57 -9.97 -21.16 3.78
CA MET A 57 -10.72 -22.17 4.57
C MET A 57 -10.42 -23.60 4.09
#